data_AF-A0A351UTP8-F1
#
_entry.id   AF-A0A351UTP8-F1
#
_cell.length_a   1.000
_cell.length_b   1.000
_cell.length_c   1.000
_cell.angle_alpha   90.00
_cell.angle_beta   90.00
_cell.angle_gamma   90.00
#
_symmetry.space_group_name_H-M   'P 1'
#
loop_
_entity.id
_entity.type
_entity.pdbx_description
1 polymer ?
#
loop_
_entity_poly.entity_id
_entity_poly.type
_entity_poly.pdbx_seq_one_letter_code
_entity_poly.pdbx_strand_id
1 'polypeptide(L)' 'MKKLEQLYEGKAKKVFATEDPDIVIVDYKDDATAFNGEKKGTIVGKGVINNRMTNYI' A
#
# COMPACT_ATOMS: atom_id res chain seq x y z
N MET A 1 3.76 -16.50 3.60
CA MET A 1 4.17 -15.97 2.29
C MET A 1 5.44 -15.17 2.45
N LYS A 2 6.39 -15.36 1.56
CA LYS A 2 7.60 -14.53 1.51
C LYS A 2 7.35 -13.31 0.64
N LYS A 3 7.76 -12.14 1.12
CA LYS A 3 7.77 -10.89 0.35
C LYS A 3 9.03 -10.85 -0.48
N LEU A 4 8.89 -10.74 -1.80
CA LEU A 4 9.99 -10.69 -2.75
C LEU A 4 10.18 -9.26 -3.29
N GLU A 5 10.50 -9.10 -4.57
CA GLU A 5 10.74 -7.82 -5.20
C GLU A 5 9.52 -6.91 -5.22
N GLN A 6 9.76 -5.60 -5.20
CA GLN A 6 8.71 -4.60 -5.40
C GLN A 6 8.37 -4.52 -6.88
N LEU A 7 7.12 -4.84 -7.24
CA LEU A 7 6.63 -4.77 -8.61
C LEU A 7 6.20 -3.35 -8.98
N TYR A 8 5.58 -2.64 -8.04
CA TYR A 8 5.01 -1.33 -8.28
C TYR A 8 4.89 -0.48 -7.01
N GLU A 9 5.00 0.83 -7.15
CA GLU A 9 4.68 1.79 -6.10
C GLU A 9 3.75 2.89 -6.62
N GLY A 10 2.61 3.03 -5.95
CA GLY A 10 1.65 4.09 -6.17
C GLY A 10 1.69 5.16 -5.07
N LYS A 11 0.73 6.09 -5.12
CA LYS A 11 0.63 7.19 -4.14
C LYS A 11 0.45 6.69 -2.71
N ALA A 12 -0.33 5.63 -2.50
CA ALA A 12 -0.70 5.14 -1.17
C ALA A 12 -0.40 3.65 -0.91
N LYS A 13 0.06 2.89 -1.92
CA LYS A 13 0.32 1.45 -1.78
C LYS A 13 1.61 1.06 -2.50
N LYS A 14 2.26 0.02 -2.00
CA LYS A 14 3.35 -0.70 -2.68
C LYS A 14 2.89 -2.13 -2.94
N VAL A 15 3.26 -2.69 -4.09
CA VAL A 15 2.91 -4.05 -4.49
C VAL A 15 4.19 -4.86 -4.63
N PHE A 16 4.21 -6.03 -4.01
CA PHE A 16 5.36 -6.93 -4.00
C PHE A 16 4.97 -8.31 -4.51
N ALA A 17 5.89 -8.94 -5.23
CA ALA A 17 5.77 -10.32 -5.65
C ALA A 17 5.82 -11.27 -4.44
N THR A 18 5.28 -12.47 -4.64
CA THR A 18 5.42 -13.59 -3.71
C THR A 18 5.97 -14.81 -4.44
N GLU A 19 6.17 -15.92 -3.72
CA GLU A 19 6.59 -17.19 -4.30
C GLU A 19 5.54 -17.81 -5.24
N ASP A 20 4.28 -17.39 -5.13
CA ASP A 20 3.19 -17.76 -6.03
C ASP A 20 2.97 -16.62 -7.04
N PRO A 21 3.09 -16.88 -8.36
CA PRO A 21 2.96 -15.85 -9.39
C PRO A 21 1.56 -15.23 -9.48
N ASP A 22 0.53 -15.90 -8.95
CA ASP A 22 -0.86 -15.42 -8.97
C ASP A 22 -1.22 -14.61 -7.70
N ILE A 23 -0.29 -14.47 -6.75
CA ILE A 23 -0.51 -13.79 -5.47
C ILE A 23 0.50 -12.65 -5.28
N VAL A 24 0.00 -11.50 -4.83
CA VAL A 24 0.81 -10.31 -4.47
C VAL A 24 0.60 -9.87 -3.04
N ILE A 25 1.61 -9.26 -2.44
CA ILE A 25 1.51 -8.54 -1.16
C ILE A 25 1.30 -7.06 -1.43
N VAL A 26 0.26 -6.48 -0.82
CA VAL A 26 -0.07 -5.05 -0.94
C VAL A 26 0.19 -4.35 0.40
N ASP A 27 1.22 -3.51 0.45
CA ASP A 27 1.54 -2.69 1.62
C ASP A 27 0.90 -1.31 1.52
N TYR A 28 0.08 -0.96 2.50
CA TYR A 28 -0.53 0.36 2.60
C TYR A 28 0.42 1.34 3.29
N LYS A 29 0.65 2.50 2.64
CA LYS A 29 1.51 3.56 3.15
C LYS A 29 0.74 4.55 4.03
N ASP A 30 1.48 5.16 4.94
CA ASP A 30 1.05 6.32 5.72
C ASP A 30 1.02 7.62 4.90
N ASP A 31 1.50 7.57 3.65
CA ASP A 31 1.44 8.68 2.70
C ASP A 31 -0.01 9.07 2.41
N ALA A 32 -0.31 10.34 2.56
CA ALA A 32 -1.57 10.97 2.18
C ALA A 32 -1.32 11.98 1.06
N THR A 33 -2.19 11.97 0.06
CA THR A 33 -2.16 12.92 -1.05
C THR A 33 -3.54 13.52 -1.28
N ALA A 34 -3.62 14.81 -1.55
CA ALA A 34 -4.85 15.51 -1.95
C ALA A 34 -4.60 16.39 -3.18
N PHE A 35 -5.67 16.84 -3.83
CA PHE A 35 -5.61 17.71 -5.02
C PHE A 35 -4.70 17.13 -6.11
N ASN A 36 -4.99 15.90 -6.56
CA ASN A 36 -4.19 15.16 -7.53
C ASN A 36 -2.71 14.94 -7.18
N GLY A 37 -2.31 15.16 -5.93
CA GLY A 37 -0.94 15.01 -5.46
C GLY A 37 -0.18 16.33 -5.30
N GLU A 38 -0.84 17.47 -5.47
CA GLU A 38 -0.28 18.79 -5.14
C GLU A 38 -0.01 18.92 -3.63
N LYS A 39 -0.89 18.35 -2.79
CA LYS A 39 -0.68 18.27 -1.35
C LYS A 39 -0.26 16.86 -0.96
N LYS A 40 0.88 16.73 -0.31
CA LYS A 40 1.43 15.46 0.20
C LYS A 40 1.81 15.59 1.67
N GLY A 41 1.71 14.51 2.41
CA GLY A 41 2.16 14.43 3.79
C GLY A 41 2.06 13.01 4.32
N THR A 42 2.51 12.81 5.56
CA THR A 42 2.43 11.52 6.24
C THR A 42 1.40 11.62 7.36
N ILE A 43 0.47 10.67 7.40
CA ILE A 43 -0.47 10.50 8.51
C ILE A 43 -0.12 9.18 9.17
N VAL A 44 0.53 9.24 10.34
CA VAL A 44 1.01 8.07 11.07
C VAL A 44 -0.14 7.11 11.36
N GLY A 45 0.02 5.83 11.01
CA GLY A 45 -0.95 4.78 11.23
C GLY A 45 -2.08 4.69 10.19
N LYS A 46 -2.14 5.61 9.22
CA LYS A 46 -3.13 5.59 8.13
C LYS A 46 -3.08 4.29 7.33
N GLY A 47 -1.89 3.77 7.05
CA GLY A 47 -1.68 2.56 6.27
C GLY A 47 -2.32 1.34 6.92
N VAL A 48 -2.09 1.14 8.22
CA VAL A 48 -2.65 0.02 8.99
C VAL A 48 -4.17 0.11 9.07
N ILE A 49 -4.73 1.29 9.33
CA ILE A 49 -6.19 1.50 9.36
C ILE A 49 -6.80 1.18 7.99
N ASN A 50 -6.23 1.71 6.91
CA ASN A 50 -6.74 1.45 5.56
C ASN A 50 -6.66 -0.02 5.15
N ASN A 51 -5.57 -0.70 5.51
CA ASN A 51 -5.43 -2.14 5.28
C ASN A 51 -6.53 -2.90 6.03
N ARG A 52 -6.73 -2.59 7.31
CA ARG A 52 -7.77 -3.21 8.13
C ARG A 52 -9.15 -2.98 7.55
N MET A 53 -9.50 -1.74 7.21
CA MET A 53 -10.81 -1.39 6.64
C MET A 53 -11.07 -2.08 5.29
N THR A 54 -10.06 -2.15 4.41
CA THR A 54 -10.22 -2.82 3.10
C THR A 54 -10.46 -4.33 3.23
N ASN A 55 -9.97 -4.97 4.29
CA ASN A 55 -10.25 -6.40 4.53
C ASN A 55 -11.63 -6.65 5.15
N TYR A 56 -12.33 -5.60 5.62
CA TYR A 56 -13.68 -5.72 6.19
C TYR A 56 -14.79 -5.42 5.18
N ILE A 57 -14.49 -4.70 4.09
CA ILE A 57 -15.43 -4.29 3.03
C ILE A 57 -15.22 -5.22 1.83
#